data_AF-W4FA68-F1
#
_entry.id   AF-W4FA68-F1
#
_cell.length_a   1.000
_cell.length_b   1.000
_cell.length_c   1.000
_cell.angle_alpha   90.00
_cell.angle_beta   90.00
_cell.angle_gamma   90.00
#
_symmetry.space_group_name_H-M   'P 1'
#
loop_
_entity.id
_entity.type
_entity.pdbx_description
1 polymer ?
#
loop_
_entity_poly.entity_id
_entity_poly.type
_entity_poly.pdbx_seq_one_letter_code
_entity_poly.pdbx_strand_id
1 'polypeptide(L)'
;MPTAAEKLSDIHRAIAYVKRSRGSIVSKPEILDMIMLNAMLRQEGAPAASRRVARLLRRKHELVQAVWKECISTGDTTIKTTTTRDMSSRTRLPITPRIVDAIQEFVRIRRQSRQRTVAKDVAHFLRSQNMLPFDPESQLSTEAAYT
;
A
#
# COMPACT_ATOMS: atom_id res chain seq x y z
N MET A 1 42.78 4.26 19.21
CA MET A 1 41.45 4.12 19.84
C MET A 1 40.65 5.36 19.49
N PRO A 2 39.50 5.26 18.78
CA PRO A 2 38.74 6.44 18.39
C PRO A 2 38.19 7.17 19.62
N THR A 3 38.18 8.50 19.53
CA THR A 3 37.74 9.40 20.59
C THR A 3 36.22 9.34 20.79
N ALA A 4 35.72 9.74 21.96
CA ALA A 4 34.28 9.68 22.27
C ALA A 4 33.41 10.51 21.30
N ALA A 5 33.96 11.61 20.76
CA ALA A 5 33.29 12.46 19.78
C ALA A 5 33.11 11.76 18.41
N GLU A 6 34.12 11.02 17.94
CA GLU A 6 34.06 10.25 16.70
C GLU A 6 33.02 9.13 16.79
N LYS A 7 32.95 8.43 17.94
CA LYS A 7 31.96 7.38 18.18
C LYS A 7 30.51 7.90 18.14
N LEU A 8 30.27 9.08 18.70
CA LEU A 8 28.94 9.71 18.67
C LEU A 8 28.54 10.12 17.25
N SER A 9 29.52 10.58 16.46
CA SER A 9 29.33 10.88 15.03
C SER A 9 28.95 9.62 14.23
N ASP A 10 29.63 8.51 14.47
CA ASP A 10 29.33 7.23 13.81
C ASP A 10 27.92 6.71 14.14
N ILE A 11 27.48 6.83 15.41
CA ILE A 11 26.13 6.43 15.83
C ILE A 11 25.08 7.27 15.09
N HIS A 12 25.25 8.59 15.02
CA HIS A 12 24.32 9.45 14.29
C HIS A 12 24.28 9.13 12.80
N ARG A 13 25.43 8.85 12.18
CA ARG A 13 25.54 8.45 10.78
C ARG A 13 24.80 7.15 10.50
N ALA A 14 24.95 6.15 11.37
CA ALA A 14 24.24 4.87 11.25
C ALA A 14 22.71 5.05 11.38
N ILE A 15 22.25 5.83 12.36
CA ILE A 15 20.81 6.12 12.54
C ILE A 15 20.24 6.86 11.32
N ALA A 16 20.97 7.85 10.80
CA ALA A 16 20.55 8.60 9.61
C ALA A 16 20.47 7.69 8.37
N TYR A 17 21.44 6.80 8.19
CA TYR A 17 21.41 5.80 7.11
C TYR A 17 20.15 4.93 7.20
N VAL A 18 19.86 4.35 8.38
CA VAL A 18 18.66 3.51 8.55
C VAL A 18 17.38 4.28 8.26
N LYS A 19 17.25 5.51 8.78
CA LYS A 19 16.07 6.35 8.53
C LYS A 19 15.86 6.67 7.05
N ARG A 20 16.95 6.87 6.29
CA ARG A 20 16.89 7.16 4.86
C ARG A 20 16.61 5.93 4.02
N SER A 21 17.23 4.80 4.35
CA SER A 21 17.13 3.56 3.57
C SER A 21 15.85 2.77 3.84
N ARG A 22 15.25 2.93 5.03
CA ARG A 22 14.05 2.19 5.43
C ARG A 22 12.80 2.80 4.80
N GLY A 23 12.07 1.98 4.05
CA GLY A 23 10.78 2.34 3.46
C GLY A 23 9.70 2.64 4.51
N SER A 24 8.67 3.39 4.09
CA SER A 24 7.51 3.71 4.93
C SER A 24 6.69 2.46 5.30
N ILE A 25 6.63 1.49 4.38
CA ILE A 25 5.93 0.21 4.54
C ILE A 25 6.76 -0.73 5.44
N VAL A 26 6.08 -1.42 6.33
CA VAL A 26 6.67 -2.43 7.22
C VAL A 26 6.75 -3.75 6.46
N SER A 27 7.94 -4.30 6.33
CA SER A 27 8.16 -5.56 5.62
C SER A 27 7.84 -6.77 6.49
N LYS A 28 7.59 -7.93 5.86
CA LYS A 28 7.35 -9.20 6.58
C LYS A 28 8.52 -9.56 7.53
N PRO A 29 9.80 -9.47 7.13
CA PRO A 29 10.90 -9.69 8.07
C PRO A 29 10.86 -8.75 9.28
N GLU A 30 10.54 -7.47 9.08
CA GLU A 30 10.46 -6.50 10.18
C GLU A 30 9.33 -6.82 11.16
N ILE A 31 8.21 -7.36 10.67
CA ILE A 31 7.10 -7.87 11.51
C ILE A 31 7.56 -9.07 12.35
N LEU A 32 8.30 -10.01 11.74
CA LEU A 32 8.84 -11.16 12.48
C LEU A 32 9.83 -10.72 13.56
N ASP A 33 10.68 -9.73 13.28
CA ASP A 33 11.58 -9.13 14.28
C ASP A 33 10.80 -8.48 15.43
N MET A 34 9.69 -7.79 15.15
CA MET A 34 8.82 -7.24 16.19
C MET A 34 8.29 -8.33 17.11
N ILE A 35 7.84 -9.46 16.56
CA ILE A 35 7.29 -10.57 17.33
C ILE A 35 8.38 -11.22 18.17
N MET A 36 9.52 -11.55 17.56
CA MET A 36 10.66 -12.18 18.23
C MET A 36 11.15 -11.33 19.40
N LEU A 37 11.38 -10.03 19.17
CA LEU A 37 11.85 -9.12 20.22
C LEU A 37 10.83 -8.94 21.34
N ASN A 38 9.53 -8.95 21.04
CA ASN A 38 8.50 -8.91 22.09
C ASN A 38 8.50 -10.19 22.92
N ALA A 39 8.63 -11.35 22.28
CA ALA A 39 8.68 -12.64 22.97
C ALA A 39 9.89 -12.71 23.91
N MET A 40 11.08 -12.37 23.41
CA MET A 40 12.31 -12.32 24.22
C MET A 40 12.18 -11.39 25.43
N LEU A 41 11.74 -10.15 25.22
CA LEU A 41 11.59 -9.19 26.31
C LEU A 41 10.55 -9.64 27.35
N ARG A 42 9.48 -10.31 26.93
CA ARG A 42 8.49 -10.87 27.87
C ARG A 42 9.03 -12.07 28.63
N GLN A 43 9.84 -12.91 27.98
CA GLN A 43 10.54 -14.02 28.61
C GLN A 43 11.51 -13.52 29.69
N GLU A 44 12.19 -12.40 29.44
CA GLU A 44 13.07 -11.71 30.40
C GLU A 44 12.30 -10.94 31.50
N GLY A 45 10.96 -11.00 31.52
CA GLY A 45 10.15 -10.27 32.50
C GLY A 45 10.17 -8.75 32.33
N ALA A 46 10.56 -8.24 31.16
CA ALA A 46 10.67 -6.81 30.95
C ALA A 46 9.28 -6.11 31.02
N PRO A 47 9.13 -5.06 31.85
CA PRO A 47 7.92 -4.27 31.84
C PRO A 47 7.78 -3.52 30.51
N ALA A 48 6.56 -3.43 30.00
CA ALA A 48 6.23 -2.74 28.76
C ALA A 48 7.08 -3.17 27.54
N ALA A 49 7.25 -4.48 27.34
CA ALA A 49 8.01 -5.08 26.25
C ALA A 49 7.77 -4.40 24.89
N SER A 50 6.50 -4.22 24.48
CA SER A 50 6.15 -3.60 23.19
C SER A 50 6.62 -2.15 23.05
N ARG A 51 6.73 -1.40 24.15
CA ARG A 51 7.29 -0.04 24.16
C ARG A 51 8.82 -0.04 24.04
N ARG A 52 9.48 -1.06 24.58
CA ARG A 52 10.93 -1.25 24.41
C ARG A 52 11.24 -1.66 22.96
N VAL A 53 10.50 -2.62 22.40
CA VAL A 53 10.63 -3.00 20.98
C VAL A 53 10.40 -1.81 20.05
N ALA A 54 9.35 -1.01 20.28
CA ALA A 54 9.09 0.18 19.48
C ALA A 54 10.28 1.16 19.46
N ARG A 55 10.96 1.33 20.61
CA ARG A 55 12.18 2.15 20.71
C ARG A 55 13.36 1.53 19.98
N LEU A 56 13.58 0.21 20.11
CA LEU A 56 14.66 -0.52 19.44
C LEU A 56 14.51 -0.48 17.93
N LEU A 57 13.30 -0.79 17.43
CA LEU A 57 13.00 -0.82 16.00
C LEU A 57 12.66 0.55 15.42
N ARG A 58 12.62 1.63 16.22
CA ARG A 58 12.24 3.00 15.77
C ARG A 58 10.89 3.02 15.03
N ARG A 59 9.91 2.28 15.53
CA ARG A 59 8.54 2.21 15.00
C ARG A 59 7.52 2.69 16.03
N LYS A 60 6.30 3.00 15.57
CA LYS A 60 5.20 3.40 16.46
C LYS A 60 4.84 2.27 17.41
N HIS A 61 4.59 2.60 18.66
CA HIS A 61 4.22 1.62 19.70
C HIS A 61 2.92 0.88 19.38
N GLU A 62 1.91 1.60 18.88
CA GLU A 62 0.61 1.05 18.49
C GLU A 62 0.75 -0.07 17.46
N LEU A 63 1.60 0.12 16.45
CA LEU A 63 1.88 -0.89 15.44
C LEU A 63 2.44 -2.17 16.07
N VAL A 64 3.47 -2.04 16.90
CA VAL A 64 4.11 -3.19 17.57
C VAL A 64 3.12 -3.93 18.47
N GLN A 65 2.25 -3.20 19.16
CA GLN A 65 1.21 -3.78 20.01
C GLN A 65 0.14 -4.51 19.19
N ALA A 66 -0.29 -3.93 18.06
CA ALA A 66 -1.23 -4.55 17.14
C ALA A 66 -0.67 -5.85 16.56
N VAL A 67 0.58 -5.82 16.08
CA VAL A 67 1.32 -7.00 15.57
C VAL A 67 1.34 -8.11 16.62
N TRP A 68 1.72 -7.77 17.85
CA TRP A 68 1.79 -8.74 18.94
C TRP A 68 0.41 -9.34 19.26
N LYS A 69 -0.62 -8.50 19.36
CA LYS A 69 -1.99 -8.96 19.65
C LYS A 69 -2.49 -9.92 18.57
N GLU A 70 -2.28 -9.57 17.30
CA GLU A 70 -2.69 -10.40 16.16
C GLU A 70 -1.97 -11.75 16.13
N CYS A 71 -0.65 -11.75 16.38
CA CYS A 71 0.13 -12.98 16.44
C CYS A 71 -0.38 -13.94 17.54
N ILE A 72 -0.74 -13.41 18.71
CA ILE A 72 -1.25 -14.23 19.82
C ILE A 72 -2.71 -14.67 19.60
N SER A 73 -3.55 -13.84 18.98
CA SER A 73 -4.96 -14.17 18.75
C SER A 73 -5.19 -15.14 17.61
N THR A 74 -4.44 -14.98 16.52
CA THR A 74 -4.70 -15.65 15.24
C THR A 74 -3.71 -16.79 14.99
N GLY A 75 -2.54 -16.78 15.64
CA GLY A 75 -1.46 -17.73 15.36
C GLY A 75 -0.76 -17.51 14.01
N ASP A 76 -1.24 -16.54 13.22
CA ASP A 76 -0.66 -16.09 11.97
C ASP A 76 -0.68 -14.56 11.95
N THR A 77 0.36 -13.95 11.36
CA THR A 77 0.47 -12.50 11.25
C THR A 77 0.00 -12.09 9.87
N THR A 78 -1.32 -12.05 9.67
CA THR A 78 -1.94 -11.48 8.48
C THR A 78 -2.06 -9.97 8.63
N ILE A 79 -0.95 -9.31 9.00
CA ILE A 79 -0.89 -7.88 8.76
C ILE A 79 -0.83 -7.79 7.26
N LYS A 80 -2.00 -7.55 6.67
CA LYS A 80 -2.15 -7.01 5.34
C LYS A 80 -1.11 -5.92 5.30
N THR A 81 -0.01 -6.18 4.59
CA THR A 81 0.85 -5.10 4.14
C THR A 81 -0.15 -4.06 3.71
N THR A 82 -0.05 -2.86 4.28
CA THR A 82 -0.68 -1.72 3.66
C THR A 82 0.03 -1.59 2.31
N THR A 83 -0.29 -2.47 1.36
CA THR A 83 -0.85 -2.05 0.10
C THR A 83 -1.76 -0.92 0.52
N THR A 84 -1.20 0.28 0.44
CA THR A 84 -1.94 1.41 -0.07
C THR A 84 -2.77 0.78 -1.17
N ARG A 85 -4.02 0.40 -0.83
CA ARG A 85 -4.99 0.05 -1.84
C ARG A 85 -4.99 1.33 -2.62
N ASP A 86 -4.36 1.28 -3.77
CA ASP A 86 -4.09 2.45 -4.56
C ASP A 86 -5.48 2.95 -4.92
N MET A 87 -6.05 3.83 -4.10
CA MET A 87 -7.40 4.36 -4.28
C MET A 87 -7.43 5.14 -5.60
N SER A 88 -6.25 5.51 -6.11
CA SER A 88 -6.00 6.05 -7.45
C SER A 88 -6.29 5.04 -8.57
N SER A 89 -6.20 3.73 -8.32
CA SER A 89 -6.50 2.68 -9.31
C SER A 89 -8.00 2.41 -9.48
N ARG A 90 -8.84 2.78 -8.49
CA ARG A 90 -10.28 2.54 -8.58
C ARG A 90 -10.95 3.39 -9.65
N THR A 91 -10.38 4.56 -9.95
CA THR A 91 -10.91 5.53 -10.92
C THR A 91 -10.13 5.52 -12.25
N ARG A 92 -9.04 4.74 -12.35
CA ARG A 92 -8.21 4.67 -13.55
C ARG A 92 -8.40 3.35 -14.25
N LEU A 93 -8.92 3.41 -15.47
CA LEU A 93 -8.94 2.25 -16.34
C LEU A 93 -7.50 1.75 -16.53
N PRO A 94 -7.24 0.43 -16.40
CA PRO A 94 -5.93 -0.11 -16.73
C PRO A 94 -5.64 0.19 -18.20
N ILE A 95 -4.64 1.04 -18.46
CA ILE A 95 -4.20 1.42 -19.80
C ILE A 95 -3.37 0.26 -20.36
N THR A 96 -4.05 -0.82 -20.75
CA THR A 96 -3.42 -1.90 -21.52
C THR A 96 -3.49 -1.55 -23.01
N PRO A 97 -2.47 -1.89 -23.82
CA PRO A 97 -2.48 -1.63 -25.26
C PRO A 97 -3.76 -2.15 -25.93
N ARG A 98 -4.22 -3.33 -25.52
CA ARG A 98 -5.47 -3.95 -26.00
C ARG A 98 -6.72 -3.09 -25.78
N ILE A 99 -6.84 -2.42 -24.63
CA ILE A 99 -7.97 -1.52 -24.34
C ILE A 99 -7.86 -0.25 -25.17
N VAL A 100 -6.65 0.31 -25.30
CA VAL A 100 -6.40 1.51 -26.11
C VAL A 100 -6.75 1.26 -27.58
N ASP A 101 -6.28 0.14 -28.15
CA ASP A 101 -6.55 -0.22 -29.55
C ASP A 101 -8.06 -0.41 -29.79
N ALA A 102 -8.77 -1.08 -28.87
CA ALA A 102 -10.21 -1.26 -28.97
C ALA A 102 -10.98 0.07 -28.91
N ILE A 103 -10.60 0.99 -28.03
CA ILE A 103 -11.23 2.33 -27.94
C ILE A 103 -10.93 3.14 -29.21
N GLN A 104 -9.68 3.12 -29.69
CA GLN A 104 -9.29 3.85 -30.89
C GLN A 104 -10.07 3.35 -32.11
N GLU A 105 -10.20 2.04 -32.26
CA GLU A 105 -10.96 1.43 -33.35
C GLU A 105 -12.45 1.79 -33.28
N PHE A 106 -13.05 1.71 -32.09
CA PHE A 106 -14.44 2.12 -31.86
C PHE A 106 -14.68 3.59 -32.22
N VAL A 107 -13.80 4.50 -31.79
CA VAL A 107 -13.90 5.93 -32.10
C VAL A 107 -13.65 6.18 -33.58
N ARG A 108 -12.72 5.46 -34.21
CA ARG A 108 -12.43 5.56 -35.65
C ARG A 108 -13.65 5.20 -36.49
N ILE A 109 -14.32 4.10 -36.19
CA ILE A 109 -15.55 3.66 -36.87
C ILE A 109 -16.65 4.72 -36.72
N ARG A 110 -16.86 5.23 -35.50
CA ARG A 110 -17.90 6.24 -35.25
C ARG A 110 -17.62 7.57 -35.95
N ARG A 111 -16.36 8.00 -36.01
CA ARG A 111 -15.95 9.18 -36.81
C ARG A 111 -16.24 9.01 -38.29
N GLN A 112 -15.97 7.85 -38.87
CA GLN A 112 -16.28 7.56 -40.28
C GLN A 112 -17.78 7.63 -40.55
N SER A 113 -18.60 7.14 -39.63
CA SER A 113 -20.06 7.25 -39.69
C SER A 113 -20.64 8.61 -39.27
N ARG A 114 -19.78 9.61 -38.98
CA ARG A 114 -20.13 10.94 -38.45
C ARG A 114 -21.01 10.91 -37.18
N GLN A 115 -20.89 9.85 -36.38
CA GLN A 115 -21.57 9.73 -35.10
C GLN A 115 -20.78 10.43 -34.00
N ARG A 116 -21.46 11.24 -33.17
CA ARG A 116 -20.87 11.82 -31.97
C ARG A 116 -20.52 10.70 -30.98
N THR A 117 -19.33 10.77 -30.39
CA THR A 117 -18.86 9.84 -29.36
C THR A 117 -18.76 10.55 -28.02
N VAL A 118 -19.50 10.07 -27.02
CA VAL A 118 -19.43 10.56 -25.63
C VAL A 118 -18.73 9.50 -24.78
N ALA A 119 -18.13 9.90 -23.65
CA ALA A 119 -17.49 8.97 -22.71
C ALA A 119 -18.41 7.80 -22.29
N LYS A 120 -19.73 8.07 -22.17
CA LYS A 120 -20.75 7.05 -21.91
C LYS A 120 -20.80 5.95 -22.97
N ASP A 121 -20.66 6.30 -24.26
CA ASP A 121 -20.66 5.32 -25.36
C ASP A 121 -19.43 4.40 -25.28
N VAL A 122 -18.28 4.98 -24.94
CA VAL A 122 -17.02 4.23 -24.75
C VAL A 122 -17.14 3.29 -23.55
N ALA A 123 -17.75 3.72 -22.45
CA ALA A 123 -18.00 2.87 -21.29
C ALA A 123 -18.93 1.69 -21.62
N HIS A 124 -20.02 1.93 -22.37
CA HIS A 124 -20.90 0.85 -22.82
C HIS A 124 -20.19 -0.13 -23.77
N PHE A 125 -19.34 0.35 -24.66
CA PHE A 125 -18.54 -0.48 -25.55
C PHE A 125 -17.54 -1.36 -24.78
N LEU A 126 -16.81 -0.80 -23.82
CA LEU A 126 -15.85 -1.59 -23.03
C LEU A 126 -16.52 -2.64 -22.15
N ARG A 127 -17.76 -2.38 -21.69
CA ARG A 127 -18.58 -3.38 -21.01
C ARG A 127 -19.03 -4.50 -21.94
N SER A 128 -19.49 -4.17 -23.15
CA SER A 128 -19.96 -5.20 -24.11
C SER A 128 -18.83 -6.15 -24.55
N GLN A 129 -17.59 -5.66 -24.57
CA GLN A 129 -16.39 -6.47 -24.83
C GLN A 129 -15.87 -7.24 -23.59
N ASN A 130 -16.57 -7.17 -22.45
CA ASN A 130 -16.19 -7.75 -21.16
C ASN A 130 -14.78 -7.35 -20.70
N MET A 131 -14.29 -6.18 -21.13
CA MET A 131 -12.93 -5.71 -20.83
C MET A 131 -12.84 -4.98 -19.50
N LEU A 132 -13.99 -4.56 -18.94
CA LEU A 132 -14.09 -3.88 -17.66
C LEU A 132 -15.32 -4.37 -16.90
N PRO A 133 -15.19 -4.74 -15.61
CA PRO A 133 -16.34 -4.88 -14.71
C PRO A 133 -16.83 -3.47 -14.35
N PHE A 134 -17.59 -2.84 -15.25
CA PHE A 134 -18.22 -1.54 -15.03
C PHE A 134 -19.71 -1.74 -14.73
N ASP A 135 -20.13 -1.32 -13.54
CA ASP A 135 -21.54 -1.30 -13.13
C ASP A 135 -22.08 0.15 -13.13
N PRO A 136 -22.96 0.52 -14.08
CA PRO A 136 -23.55 1.85 -14.21
C PRO A 136 -24.60 2.15 -13.15
N GLU A 137 -25.10 1.16 -12.40
CA GLU A 137 -26.07 1.32 -11.29
C GLU A 137 -25.38 1.64 -9.96
N SER A 138 -24.05 1.50 -9.89
CA SER A 138 -23.29 1.88 -8.69
C SER A 138 -23.23 3.41 -8.60
N GLN A 139 -23.97 3.98 -7.64
CA GLN A 139 -24.06 5.41 -7.33
C GLN A 139 -22.69 6.12 -7.13
N LEU A 140 -21.60 5.35 -7.01
CA LEU A 140 -20.21 5.83 -6.94
C LEU A 140 -19.65 6.38 -8.28
N SER A 141 -20.33 6.13 -9.42
CA SER A 141 -19.84 6.56 -10.75
C SER A 141 -20.43 7.87 -11.24
N THR A 142 -21.50 8.36 -10.61
CA THR A 142 -22.21 9.59 -11.02
C THR A 142 -21.60 10.87 -10.46
N GLU A 143 -20.84 10.81 -9.36
CA GLU A 143 -20.22 12.01 -8.75
C GLU A 143 -18.98 12.52 -9.49
N ALA A 144 -18.26 11.67 -10.23
CA ALA A 144 -17.03 12.07 -10.92
C ALA A 144 -17.24 12.84 -12.24
N ALA A 145 -18.49 13.02 -12.69
CA ALA A 145 -18.82 13.72 -13.94
C ALA A 145 -19.26 15.18 -13.73
N TYR A 146 -19.42 15.64 -12.48
CA TYR A 146 -19.92 16.98 -12.13
C TYR A 146 -18.98 17.80 -11.23
N THR A 147 -17.70 17.42 -11.14
CA THR A 147 -16.60 18.24 -10.57
C THR A 147 -15.49 18.37 -11.58
#